data_AF-U4U3S8-F1
#
_entry.id   AF-U4U3S8-F1
#
_cell.length_a   1.000
_cell.length_b   1.000
_cell.length_c   1.000
_cell.angle_alpha   90.00
_cell.angle_beta   90.00
_cell.angle_gamma   90.00
#
_symmetry.space_group_name_H-M   'P 1'
#
loop_
_entity.id
_entity.type
_entity.pdbx_description
1 polymer ?
#
loop_
_entity_poly.entity_id
_entity_poly.type
_entity_poly.pdbx_seq_one_letter_code
_entity_poly.pdbx_strand_id
1 'polypeptide(L)'
;MPFMKGPAPIRRTIKYLEAGRLCLKDQLKILTVNYNIHGQSHQGASPFIRAFYDTGDHMLIDIDGRSKDEIYEHLIRVVGKDRETLMAENIAKEKKDNPANFGVGCDRHCICEIPGQIPCPGTCPLPNHMRGKFRRANKD
;
A
#
# COMPACT_ATOMS: atom_id res chain seq x y z
N MET A 1 5.21 -24.49 -15.97
CA MET A 1 4.94 -23.05 -15.79
C MET A 1 3.71 -22.69 -16.60
N PRO A 2 2.61 -22.18 -16.01
CA PRO A 2 1.47 -21.80 -16.81
C PRO A 2 1.84 -20.53 -17.58
N PHE A 3 2.06 -20.64 -18.89
CA PHE A 3 2.27 -19.49 -19.75
C PHE A 3 1.08 -18.54 -19.60
N MET A 4 1.37 -17.27 -19.29
CA MET A 4 0.36 -16.24 -19.12
C MET A 4 -0.42 -16.07 -20.43
N LYS A 5 -1.70 -16.45 -20.45
CA LYS A 5 -2.53 -16.49 -21.66
C LYS A 5 -2.97 -15.08 -22.08
N GLY A 6 -2.88 -14.78 -23.38
CA GLY A 6 -3.42 -13.57 -24.01
C GLY A 6 -2.38 -12.53 -24.41
N PRO A 7 -2.78 -11.49 -25.17
CA PRO A 7 -1.88 -10.44 -25.61
C PRO A 7 -1.37 -9.58 -24.44
N ALA A 8 -0.11 -9.15 -24.51
CA ALA A 8 0.55 -8.32 -23.50
C ALA A 8 0.42 -8.82 -22.04
N PRO A 9 0.86 -10.06 -21.72
CA PRO A 9 0.72 -10.66 -20.39
C PRO A 9 1.45 -9.88 -19.28
N ILE A 10 2.47 -9.08 -19.64
CA ILE A 10 3.21 -8.21 -18.73
C ILE A 10 2.29 -7.30 -17.89
N ARG A 11 1.11 -6.91 -18.42
CA ARG A 11 0.13 -6.05 -17.74
C ARG A 11 -0.49 -6.69 -16.50
N ARG A 12 -0.30 -8.00 -16.29
CA ARG A 12 -0.80 -8.77 -15.14
C ARG A 12 0.29 -9.10 -14.12
N THR A 13 1.43 -8.41 -14.18
CA THR A 13 2.54 -8.60 -13.23
C THR A 13 2.49 -7.55 -12.12
N ILE A 14 2.91 -7.92 -10.91
CA ILE A 14 2.99 -7.00 -9.75
C ILE A 14 3.82 -5.76 -10.10
N LYS A 15 5.00 -5.97 -10.72
CA LYS A 15 5.88 -4.88 -11.17
C LYS A 15 5.18 -3.88 -12.11
N TYR A 16 4.29 -4.33 -12.99
CA TYR A 16 3.55 -3.45 -13.88
C TYR A 16 2.46 -2.66 -13.15
N LEU A 17 1.77 -3.28 -12.20
CA LEU A 17 0.71 -2.64 -11.41
C LEU A 17 1.27 -1.62 -10.41
N GLU A 18 2.40 -1.92 -9.77
CA GLU A 18 3.10 -1.04 -8.84
C GLU A 18 3.75 0.17 -9.51
N ALA A 19 4.06 0.09 -10.81
CA ALA A 19 4.64 1.19 -11.57
C ALA A 19 3.65 2.34 -11.88
N GLY A 20 2.36 2.19 -11.54
CA GLY A 20 1.35 3.22 -11.71
C GLY A 20 1.61 4.43 -10.81
N ARG A 21 1.68 5.63 -11.41
CA ARG A 21 1.87 6.91 -10.71
C ARG A 21 0.57 7.59 -10.24
N LEU A 22 -0.57 7.18 -10.78
CA LEU A 22 -1.85 7.81 -10.49
C LEU A 22 -2.46 7.25 -9.19
N CYS A 23 -2.32 7.99 -8.10
CA CYS A 23 -3.04 7.77 -6.85
C CYS A 23 -4.16 8.81 -6.72
N LEU A 24 -5.43 8.38 -6.68
CA LEU A 24 -6.58 9.29 -6.65
C LEU A 24 -6.74 9.96 -5.28
N LYS A 25 -7.25 11.19 -5.25
CA LYS A 25 -7.63 11.89 -4.01
C LYS A 25 -8.74 11.16 -3.26
N ASP A 26 -8.74 11.21 -1.93
CA ASP A 26 -9.69 10.47 -1.09
C ASP A 26 -11.14 10.97 -1.24
N GLN A 27 -11.34 12.23 -1.62
CA GLN A 27 -12.64 12.84 -1.91
C GLN A 27 -13.30 12.30 -3.18
N LEU A 28 -12.53 11.74 -4.12
CA LEU A 28 -13.07 11.20 -5.37
C LEU A 28 -13.56 9.78 -5.13
N LYS A 29 -14.85 9.53 -5.36
CA LYS A 29 -15.50 8.25 -5.06
C LYS A 29 -15.78 7.41 -6.29
N ILE A 30 -16.17 8.05 -7.40
CA ILE A 30 -16.53 7.36 -8.64
C ILE A 30 -15.77 8.00 -9.80
N LEU A 31 -15.11 7.16 -10.60
CA LEU A 31 -14.48 7.54 -11.86
C LEU A 31 -15.12 6.74 -13.00
N THR A 32 -15.83 7.41 -13.89
CA THR A 32 -16.44 6.81 -15.08
C THR A 32 -15.60 7.15 -16.30
N VAL A 33 -15.15 6.13 -17.04
CA VAL A 33 -14.42 6.30 -18.30
C VAL A 33 -15.35 5.93 -19.44
N ASN A 34 -15.69 6.90 -20.28
CA ASN A 34 -16.49 6.68 -21.48
C ASN A 34 -15.57 6.75 -22.69
N TYR A 35 -15.57 5.68 -23.49
CA TYR A 35 -14.72 5.56 -24.67
C TYR A 35 -15.49 4.90 -25.81
N ASN A 36 -15.09 5.21 -27.04
CA ASN A 36 -15.65 4.62 -28.24
C ASN A 36 -14.75 3.46 -28.73
N ILE A 37 -15.37 2.38 -29.17
CA ILE A 37 -14.67 1.15 -29.60
C ILE A 37 -14.26 1.25 -31.09
N HIS A 38 -14.97 2.07 -31.88
CA HIS A 38 -14.75 2.24 -33.31
C HIS A 38 -14.81 3.74 -33.69
N GLY A 39 -13.95 4.23 -34.60
CA GLY A 39 -14.15 5.51 -35.32
C GLY A 39 -12.91 6.38 -35.61
N GLN A 40 -12.98 7.16 -36.71
CA GLN A 40 -12.28 8.44 -36.96
C GLN A 40 -13.27 9.60 -36.74
N SER A 41 -12.78 10.81 -36.43
CA SER A 41 -13.52 11.93 -35.80
C SER A 41 -14.93 12.25 -36.37
N HIS A 42 -15.87 12.54 -35.45
CA HIS A 42 -17.24 13.14 -35.62
C HIS A 42 -18.54 12.26 -35.61
N GLN A 43 -18.59 11.02 -35.09
CA GLN A 43 -19.81 10.14 -35.21
C GLN A 43 -20.61 9.79 -33.93
N GLY A 44 -20.35 10.42 -32.77
CA GLY A 44 -21.10 10.15 -31.54
C GLY A 44 -20.40 10.68 -30.29
N ALA A 45 -21.00 10.48 -29.09
CA ALA A 45 -20.53 11.04 -27.82
C ALA A 45 -19.01 10.95 -27.68
N SER A 46 -18.34 12.11 -27.58
CA SER A 46 -16.89 12.20 -27.47
C SER A 46 -16.40 11.39 -26.27
N PRO A 47 -15.19 10.82 -26.31
CA PRO A 47 -14.65 10.13 -25.16
C PRO A 47 -14.41 11.15 -24.04
N PHE A 48 -14.93 10.87 -22.85
CA PHE A 48 -14.78 11.73 -21.68
C PHE A 48 -14.68 10.91 -20.41
N ILE A 49 -14.01 11.48 -19.42
CA ILE A 49 -13.89 10.93 -18.08
C ILE A 49 -14.74 11.80 -17.15
N ARG A 50 -15.57 11.17 -16.33
CA ARG A 50 -16.38 11.85 -15.32
C ARG A 50 -15.94 11.40 -13.93
N ALA A 51 -15.53 12.36 -13.11
CA ALA A 51 -15.16 12.16 -11.71
C ALA A 51 -16.28 12.69 -10.80
N PHE A 52 -16.66 11.90 -9.80
CA PHE A 52 -17.63 12.30 -8.79
C PHE A 52 -16.98 12.37 -7.42
N TYR A 53 -17.22 13.48 -6.74
CA TYR A 53 -16.73 13.76 -5.40
C TYR A 53 -17.76 13.40 -4.33
N ASP A 54 -17.31 13.24 -3.10
CA ASP A 54 -18.16 13.02 -1.93
C ASP A 54 -19.10 14.18 -1.60
N THR A 55 -18.74 15.41 -2.00
CA THR A 55 -19.60 16.59 -1.91
C THR A 55 -20.83 16.52 -2.82
N GLY A 56 -20.89 15.56 -3.75
CA GLY A 56 -21.89 15.47 -4.82
C GLY A 56 -21.50 16.24 -6.08
N ASP A 57 -20.39 16.99 -6.04
CA ASP A 57 -19.85 17.67 -7.22
C ASP A 57 -19.31 16.65 -8.23
N HIS A 58 -19.38 17.04 -9.50
CA HIS A 58 -18.84 16.23 -10.58
C HIS A 58 -17.96 17.06 -11.51
N MET A 59 -16.91 16.44 -12.01
CA MET A 59 -15.95 17.04 -12.94
C MET A 59 -15.93 16.24 -14.22
N LEU A 60 -16.08 16.93 -15.34
CA LEU A 60 -16.00 16.35 -16.68
C LEU A 60 -14.64 16.68 -17.29
N ILE A 61 -13.94 15.66 -17.78
CA ILE A 61 -12.64 15.76 -18.41
C ILE A 61 -12.77 15.27 -19.84
N ASP A 62 -12.60 16.18 -20.79
CA ASP A 62 -12.55 15.84 -22.21
C ASP A 62 -11.20 15.20 -22.58
N ILE A 63 -11.27 14.04 -23.22
CA ILE A 63 -10.10 13.26 -23.66
C ILE A 63 -10.06 13.08 -25.18
N ASP A 64 -10.94 13.77 -25.92
CA ASP A 64 -10.94 13.68 -27.38
C ASP A 64 -9.64 14.25 -27.98
N GLY A 65 -9.12 13.55 -28.98
CA GLY A 65 -7.87 13.89 -29.67
C GLY A 65 -6.58 13.83 -28.85
N ARG A 66 -6.61 13.38 -27.59
CA ARG A 66 -5.41 13.29 -26.73
C ARG A 66 -4.73 11.94 -26.80
N SER A 67 -3.39 11.94 -26.67
CA SER A 67 -2.63 10.70 -26.56
C SER A 67 -2.81 10.04 -25.18
N LYS A 68 -2.52 8.74 -25.09
CA LYS A 68 -2.58 8.00 -23.81
C LYS A 68 -1.75 8.69 -22.71
N ASP A 69 -0.54 9.12 -23.05
CA ASP A 69 0.37 9.71 -22.07
C ASP A 69 -0.11 11.10 -21.64
N GLU A 70 -0.67 11.90 -22.54
CA GLU A 70 -1.32 13.18 -22.20
C GLU A 70 -2.53 13.00 -21.27
N ILE A 71 -3.38 12.01 -21.54
CA ILE A 71 -4.53 11.69 -20.68
C ILE A 71 -4.01 11.30 -19.29
N TYR A 72 -2.95 10.49 -19.24
CA TYR A 72 -2.37 10.03 -17.99
C TYR A 72 -1.83 11.21 -17.15
N GLU A 73 -1.03 12.11 -17.74
CA GLU A 73 -0.49 13.24 -17.00
C GLU A 73 -1.56 14.25 -16.60
N HIS A 74 -2.59 14.41 -17.44
CA HIS A 74 -3.72 15.25 -17.13
C HIS A 74 -4.49 14.73 -15.90
N LEU A 75 -4.73 13.42 -15.82
CA LEU A 75 -5.39 12.80 -14.66
C LEU A 75 -4.54 12.95 -13.39
N ILE A 76 -3.23 12.73 -13.46
CA ILE A 76 -2.33 12.90 -12.31
C ILE A 76 -2.45 14.34 -11.76
N ARG A 77 -2.45 15.33 -12.65
CA ARG A 77 -2.54 16.74 -12.24
C ARG A 77 -3.89 17.12 -11.63
N VAL A 78 -5.00 16.59 -12.15
CA VAL A 78 -6.35 17.03 -11.79
C VAL A 78 -6.92 16.24 -10.62
N VAL A 79 -6.95 14.91 -10.76
CA VAL A 79 -7.59 13.99 -9.82
C VAL A 79 -6.59 13.26 -8.91
N GLY A 80 -5.30 13.30 -9.25
CA GLY A 80 -4.24 12.67 -8.46
C GLY A 80 -3.92 13.42 -7.17
N LYS A 81 -3.45 12.68 -6.17
CA LYS A 81 -2.81 13.23 -4.97
C LYS A 81 -1.48 13.89 -5.36
N ASP A 82 -1.12 14.93 -4.61
CA ASP A 82 0.18 15.56 -4.79
C ASP A 82 1.32 14.65 -4.30
N ARG A 83 2.51 14.83 -4.89
CA ARG A 83 3.70 14.05 -4.56
C ARG A 83 4.11 14.20 -3.10
N GLU A 84 3.96 15.38 -2.52
CA GLU A 84 4.30 15.64 -1.12
C GLU A 84 3.37 14.87 -0.18
N THR A 85 2.07 14.82 -0.51
CA THR A 85 1.08 14.05 0.25
C THR A 85 1.41 12.57 0.20
N LEU A 86 1.76 12.04 -0.97
CA LEU A 86 2.16 10.63 -1.13
C LEU A 86 3.42 10.29 -0.34
N MET A 87 4.43 11.18 -0.34
CA MET A 87 5.64 11.00 0.47
C MET A 87 5.31 11.01 1.96
N ALA A 88 4.47 11.93 2.42
CA ALA A 88 4.05 11.99 3.82
C ALA A 88 3.29 10.73 4.25
N GLU A 89 2.38 10.23 3.41
CA GLU A 89 1.65 8.97 3.66
C GLU A 89 2.61 7.76 3.73
N ASN A 90 3.61 7.69 2.84
CA ASN A 90 4.60 6.61 2.85
C ASN A 90 5.47 6.67 4.12
N ILE A 91 5.97 7.86 4.46
CA ILE A 91 6.75 8.07 5.69
C ILE A 91 5.90 7.72 6.92
N ALA A 92 4.61 8.06 6.94
CA ALA A 92 3.72 7.73 8.04
C ALA A 92 3.46 6.22 8.18
N LYS A 93 3.37 5.48 7.06
CA LYS A 93 3.28 4.02 7.07
C LYS A 93 4.55 3.38 7.61
N GLU A 94 5.72 3.86 7.20
CA GLU A 94 7.03 3.37 7.67
C GLU A 94 7.27 3.67 9.15
N LYS A 95 6.91 4.88 9.62
CA LYS A 95 7.11 5.30 11.01
C LYS A 95 6.30 4.52 12.05
N LYS A 96 5.32 3.73 11.63
CA LYS A 96 4.42 3.03 12.55
C LYS A 96 5.16 1.98 13.39
N ASP A 97 6.26 1.44 12.89
CA ASP A 97 7.04 0.43 13.59
C ASP A 97 8.10 1.11 14.47
N ASN A 98 7.78 1.30 15.75
CA ASN A 98 8.78 1.73 16.73
C ASN A 98 9.82 0.61 16.89
N PRO A 99 11.11 0.86 16.60
CA PRO A 99 12.16 -0.17 16.69
C PRO A 99 12.36 -0.72 18.11
N ALA A 100 11.83 -0.05 19.13
CA ALA A 100 11.85 -0.54 20.51
C ALA A 100 10.71 -1.53 20.85
N ASN A 101 9.80 -1.81 19.91
CA ASN A 101 8.73 -2.78 20.14
C ASN A 101 9.28 -4.21 20.12
N PHE A 102 8.71 -5.07 20.97
CA PHE A 102 9.02 -6.50 21.03
C PHE A 102 7.78 -7.30 20.67
N GLY A 103 7.95 -8.40 19.93
CA GLY A 103 6.87 -9.35 19.65
C GLY A 103 6.89 -9.91 18.23
N VAL A 104 5.77 -10.51 17.81
CA VAL A 104 5.60 -11.05 16.46
C VAL A 104 5.50 -9.89 15.46
N GLY A 105 6.34 -9.90 14.43
CA GLY A 105 6.39 -8.83 13.43
C GLY A 105 7.24 -7.62 13.82
N CYS A 106 7.93 -7.66 14.97
CA CYS A 106 8.96 -6.70 15.35
C CYS A 106 10.35 -7.29 15.09
N ASP A 107 11.39 -6.45 15.09
CA ASP A 107 12.79 -6.87 14.91
C ASP A 107 13.24 -7.91 15.95
N ARG A 108 12.69 -7.82 17.17
CA ARG A 108 12.99 -8.73 18.27
C ARG A 108 11.70 -9.30 18.83
N HIS A 109 11.70 -10.59 19.11
CA HIS A 109 10.51 -11.24 19.66
C HIS A 109 10.42 -11.07 21.17
N CYS A 110 11.54 -11.23 21.87
CA CYS A 110 11.63 -11.14 23.32
C CYS A 110 12.92 -10.47 23.75
N ILE A 111 12.90 -9.81 24.91
CA ILE A 111 14.06 -9.10 25.46
C ILE A 111 15.26 -10.02 25.77
N CYS A 112 15.04 -11.33 25.93
CA CYS A 112 16.11 -12.30 26.14
C CYS A 112 17.09 -12.43 24.95
N GLU A 113 16.74 -11.90 23.77
CA GLU A 113 17.62 -11.80 22.61
C GLU A 113 18.66 -10.68 22.74
N ILE A 114 18.49 -9.76 23.70
CA ILE A 114 19.42 -8.66 23.92
C ILE A 114 20.61 -9.14 24.77
N PRO A 115 21.86 -9.00 24.31
CA PRO A 115 23.04 -9.32 25.11
C PRO A 115 23.06 -8.53 26.42
N GLY A 116 23.43 -9.19 27.50
CA GLY A 116 23.42 -8.61 28.86
C GLY A 116 22.08 -8.78 29.60
N GLN A 117 21.03 -9.24 28.92
CA GLN A 117 19.77 -9.63 29.57
C GLN A 117 19.79 -11.10 30.02
N ILE A 118 18.80 -11.47 30.84
CA ILE A 118 18.64 -12.85 31.30
C ILE A 118 18.23 -13.73 30.12
N PRO A 119 18.93 -14.85 29.85
CA PRO A 119 18.59 -15.74 28.76
C PRO A 119 17.26 -16.46 29.01
N CYS A 120 16.61 -16.90 27.93
CA CYS A 120 15.37 -17.64 28.03
C CYS A 120 15.58 -18.96 28.82
N PRO A 121 14.72 -19.31 29.78
CA PRO A 121 14.82 -20.58 30.52
C PRO A 121 14.77 -21.82 29.62
N GLY A 122 14.19 -21.69 28.41
CA GLY A 122 14.16 -22.77 27.42
C GLY A 122 15.51 -23.04 26.75
N THR A 123 16.42 -22.06 26.71
CA THR A 123 17.77 -22.24 26.15
C THR A 123 18.80 -22.51 27.24
N CYS A 124 18.74 -21.77 28.35
CA CYS A 124 19.63 -21.92 29.49
C CYS A 124 18.81 -21.98 30.80
N PRO A 125 18.88 -23.08 31.57
CA PRO A 125 18.13 -23.19 32.80
C PRO A 125 18.60 -22.14 33.82
N LEU A 126 17.65 -21.42 34.41
CA LEU A 126 17.95 -20.42 35.43
C LEU A 126 18.49 -21.06 36.72
N PRO A 127 19.28 -20.34 37.52
CA PRO A 127 19.74 -20.79 38.83
C PRO A 127 18.59 -21.23 39.76
N ASN A 128 18.85 -22.20 40.62
CA ASN A 128 17.83 -22.79 41.51
C ASN A 128 17.16 -21.74 42.41
N HIS A 129 17.90 -20.73 42.88
CA HIS A 129 17.36 -19.66 43.72
C HIS A 129 16.35 -18.75 42.99
N MET A 130 16.33 -18.74 41.65
CA MET A 130 15.36 -17.98 40.84
C MET A 130 14.12 -18.82 40.45
N ARG A 131 14.21 -20.15 40.57
CA ARG A 131 13.16 -21.09 40.15
C ARG A 131 12.14 -21.33 41.27
N GLY A 132 10.86 -21.21 40.94
CA GLY A 132 9.76 -21.36 41.91
C GLY A 132 9.74 -22.69 42.66
N LYS A 133 10.13 -23.80 42.00
CA LYS A 133 10.19 -25.15 42.61
C LYS A 133 11.08 -25.20 43.85
N PHE A 134 12.26 -24.58 43.82
CA PHE A 134 13.22 -24.62 44.95
C PHE A 134 12.97 -23.52 45.97
N ARG A 135 12.53 -22.33 45.53
CA ARG A 135 12.18 -21.23 46.45
C ARG A 135 11.03 -21.60 47.40
N ARG A 136 10.06 -22.40 46.93
CA ARG A 136 8.90 -22.82 47.71
C ARG A 136 9.18 -24.04 48.59
N ALA A 137 10.15 -24.88 48.24
CA ALA A 137 10.51 -26.06 49.02
C ALA A 137 11.17 -25.72 50.38
N ASN A 138 11.79 -24.54 50.51
CA ASN A 138 12.48 -24.11 51.73
C ASN A 138 11.63 -23.19 52.63
N LYS A 139 10.30 -23.13 52.41
CA LYS A 139 9.40 -22.18 53.08
C LYS A 139 8.46 -22.81 54.11
N ASP A 140 8.66 -24.10 54.42
CA ASP A 140 8.00 -24.81 55.52
C ASP A 140 8.98 -24.95 56.70
#